data_AF-A0A3M0ZYZ8-F1
#
_entry.id   AF-A0A3M0ZYZ8-F1
#
_cell.length_a   1.000
_cell.length_b   1.000
_cell.length_c   1.000
_cell.angle_alpha   90.00
_cell.angle_beta   90.00
_cell.angle_gamma   90.00
#
_symmetry.space_group_name_H-M   'P 1'
#
loop_
_entity.id
_entity.type
_entity.pdbx_description
1 polymer ?
#
loop_
_entity_poly.entity_id
_entity_poly.type
_entity_poly.pdbx_seq_one_letter_code
_entity_poly.pdbx_strand_id
1 'polypeptide(L)'
;LYSFHGRGTLNGVLPHPALVRLMEETAAAEDIPLQRSAQVGVLTDLSYVQLVGEGVAALDLGFPMRYSHSAREMCELADLEALVALLDAAVGSIGAGFELIRH
;
A
#
# COMPACT_ATOMS: atom_id res chain seq x y z
N LEU A 1 -1.03 0.66 -4.71
CA LEU A 1 -2.04 -0.21 -5.36
C LEU A 1 -1.53 -1.01 -6.56
N TYR A 2 -0.39 -0.68 -7.20
CA TYR A 2 0.41 -1.60 -8.02
C TYR A 2 1.78 -0.96 -8.30
N SER A 3 2.86 -1.72 -8.37
CA SER A 3 4.18 -1.21 -8.77
C SER A 3 4.85 -2.21 -9.72
N PHE A 4 5.69 -1.71 -10.64
CA PHE A 4 6.43 -2.53 -11.60
C PHE A 4 7.81 -1.94 -11.90
N HIS A 5 8.89 -2.71 -11.76
CA HIS A 5 10.24 -2.27 -12.10
C HIS A 5 10.69 -2.76 -13.48
N GLY A 6 10.62 -1.89 -14.50
CA GLY A 6 10.90 -2.25 -15.90
C GLY A 6 12.37 -2.35 -16.33
N ARG A 7 13.34 -2.06 -15.45
CA ARG A 7 14.79 -2.14 -15.75
C ARG A 7 15.57 -2.70 -14.55
N GLY A 8 15.48 -4.02 -14.32
CA GLY A 8 16.15 -4.74 -13.24
C GLY A 8 15.60 -6.15 -13.07
N THR A 9 15.75 -6.75 -11.88
CA THR A 9 14.91 -7.90 -11.47
C THR A 9 13.45 -7.44 -11.54
N LEU A 10 12.72 -7.98 -12.51
CA LEU A 10 11.40 -7.51 -12.97
C LEU A 10 10.28 -7.71 -11.93
N ASN A 11 10.37 -7.04 -10.78
CA ASN A 11 9.46 -7.21 -9.66
C ASN A 11 8.73 -5.93 -9.29
N GLY A 12 7.72 -6.12 -8.45
CA GLY A 12 6.86 -5.09 -7.90
C GLY A 12 5.83 -5.76 -7.01
N VAL A 13 4.92 -4.99 -6.42
CA VAL A 13 3.95 -5.54 -5.46
C VAL A 13 2.69 -6.00 -6.20
N LEU A 14 2.33 -7.28 -6.00
CA LEU A 14 1.02 -7.82 -6.35
C LEU A 14 0.14 -7.72 -5.11
N PRO A 15 -0.70 -6.67 -4.98
CA PRO A 15 -1.43 -6.43 -3.75
C PRO A 15 -2.45 -7.54 -3.46
N HIS A 16 -2.60 -7.91 -2.19
CA HIS A 16 -3.58 -8.90 -1.75
C HIS A 16 -5.01 -8.35 -1.88
N PRO A 17 -5.92 -9.03 -2.61
CA PRO A 17 -7.28 -8.51 -2.85
C PRO A 17 -8.05 -8.20 -1.56
N ALA A 18 -7.92 -9.03 -0.52
CA ALA A 18 -8.56 -8.77 0.78
C ALA A 18 -8.03 -7.50 1.47
N LEU A 19 -6.72 -7.22 1.36
CA LEU A 19 -6.13 -6.01 1.92
C LEU A 19 -6.54 -4.77 1.11
N VAL A 20 -6.63 -4.89 -0.21
CA VAL A 20 -7.14 -3.81 -1.07
C VAL A 20 -8.57 -3.46 -0.68
N ARG A 21 -9.45 -4.47 -0.58
CA ARG A 21 -10.85 -4.28 -0.18
C ARG A 21 -10.96 -3.66 1.20
N LEU A 22 -10.18 -4.13 2.18
CA LEU A 22 -10.15 -3.55 3.52
C LEU A 22 -9.89 -2.04 3.46
N MET A 23 -8.87 -1.62 2.70
CA MET A 23 -8.53 -0.20 2.58
C MET A 23 -9.58 0.60 1.82
N GLU A 24 -10.16 0.04 0.75
CA GLU A 24 -11.23 0.71 -0.01
C GLU A 24 -12.51 0.88 0.79
N GLU A 25 -12.93 -0.15 1.53
CA GLU A 25 -14.11 -0.15 2.38
C GLU A 25 -13.93 0.81 3.57
N THR A 26 -12.74 0.79 4.19
CA THR A 26 -12.41 1.71 5.31
C THR A 26 -12.39 3.17 4.83
N ALA A 27 -11.71 3.45 3.71
CA ALA A 27 -11.66 4.80 3.16
C ALA A 27 -13.04 5.34 2.80
N ALA A 28 -13.93 4.50 2.25
CA ALA A 28 -15.30 4.88 1.97
C ALA A 28 -16.12 5.15 3.24
N ALA A 29 -15.90 4.39 4.32
CA ALA A 29 -16.58 4.58 5.60
C ALA A 29 -16.14 5.86 6.33
N GLU A 30 -14.86 6.21 6.23
CA GLU A 30 -14.24 7.36 6.89
C GLU A 30 -14.21 8.64 6.02
N ASP A 31 -14.80 8.59 4.81
CA ASP A 31 -14.77 9.68 3.82
C ASP A 31 -13.34 10.17 3.45
N ILE A 32 -12.40 9.23 3.36
CA ILE A 32 -10.99 9.48 3.03
C ILE A 32 -10.77 9.24 1.52
N PRO A 33 -10.23 10.22 0.77
CA PRO A 33 -9.97 10.04 -0.65
C PRO A 33 -8.80 9.07 -0.89
N LEU A 34 -9.00 8.08 -1.77
CA LEU A 34 -7.95 7.16 -2.22
C LEU A 34 -7.56 7.38 -3.67
N GLN A 35 -6.26 7.27 -3.93
CA GLN A 35 -5.69 7.34 -5.27
C GLN A 35 -4.99 6.03 -5.64
N ARG A 36 -5.28 5.51 -6.84
CA ARG A 36 -4.55 4.37 -7.40
C ARG A 36 -3.24 4.86 -7.98
N SER A 37 -2.14 4.31 -7.48
CA SER A 37 -0.81 4.53 -8.03
C SER A 37 -0.31 3.29 -8.76
N ALA A 38 0.18 3.50 -9.99
CA ALA A 38 0.91 2.53 -10.80
C ALA A 38 2.24 3.18 -11.20
N GLN A 39 3.34 2.60 -10.74
CA GLN A 39 4.67 3.20 -10.86
C GLN A 39 5.57 2.29 -11.68
N VAL A 40 6.35 2.88 -12.59
CA VAL A 40 7.39 2.16 -13.35
C VAL A 40 8.75 2.54 -12.79
N GLY A 41 9.57 1.53 -12.49
CA GLY A 41 10.93 1.76 -12.01
C GLY A 41 11.03 2.00 -10.50
N VAL A 42 9.97 1.71 -9.74
CA VAL A 42 9.99 1.74 -8.28
C VAL A 42 10.05 0.31 -7.73
N LEU A 43 10.93 0.09 -6.75
CA LEU A 43 11.14 -1.21 -6.12
C LEU A 43 11.21 -1.01 -4.60
N THR A 44 10.33 -1.71 -3.89
CA THR A 44 10.29 -1.75 -2.42
C THR A 44 10.71 -3.14 -1.93
N ASP A 45 11.03 -3.27 -0.65
CA ASP A 45 11.25 -4.57 0.01
C ASP A 45 10.05 -5.52 -0.18
N LEU A 46 8.84 -4.95 -0.18
CA LEU A 46 7.57 -5.65 -0.38
C LEU A 46 7.49 -6.38 -1.73
N SER A 47 8.29 -5.97 -2.72
CA SER A 47 8.45 -6.66 -4.00
C SER A 47 9.05 -8.07 -3.85
N TYR A 48 9.73 -8.36 -2.75
CA TYR A 48 10.29 -9.67 -2.42
C TYR A 48 9.66 -10.31 -1.18
N VAL A 49 9.28 -9.51 -0.18
CA VAL A 49 8.65 -10.02 1.07
C VAL A 49 7.40 -10.84 0.75
N GLN A 50 6.61 -10.43 -0.24
CA GLN A 50 5.42 -11.17 -0.67
C GLN A 50 5.71 -12.62 -1.12
N LEU A 51 6.96 -12.93 -1.49
CA LEU A 51 7.40 -14.25 -1.99
C LEU A 51 8.12 -15.09 -0.93
N VAL A 52 8.24 -14.61 0.31
CA VAL A 52 8.92 -15.33 1.38
C VAL A 52 8.05 -16.46 1.92
N GLY A 53 8.65 -17.63 2.15
CA GLY A 53 7.96 -18.79 2.72
C GLY A 53 6.83 -19.29 1.81
N GLU A 54 5.64 -19.44 2.37
CA GLU A 54 4.42 -19.80 1.64
C GLU A 54 3.72 -18.59 1.00
N GLY A 55 4.33 -17.40 1.09
CA GLY A 55 3.81 -16.13 0.62
C GLY A 55 3.29 -15.26 1.77
N VAL A 56 3.44 -13.95 1.62
CA VAL A 56 3.00 -12.95 2.62
C VAL A 56 1.96 -12.05 1.98
N ALA A 57 0.80 -11.88 2.62
CA ALA A 57 -0.21 -10.93 2.17
C ALA A 57 0.37 -9.51 2.23
N ALA A 58 0.39 -8.84 1.08
CA ALA A 58 1.14 -7.62 0.88
C ALA A 58 0.27 -6.54 0.24
N LEU A 59 0.44 -5.28 0.65
CA LEU A 59 -0.19 -4.11 0.04
C LEU A 59 0.70 -2.89 0.27
N ASP A 60 1.01 -2.15 -0.80
CA ASP A 60 1.68 -0.84 -0.72
C ASP A 60 0.66 0.30 -0.63
N LEU A 61 0.81 1.10 0.42
CA LEU A 61 0.14 2.38 0.64
C LEU A 61 1.19 3.49 0.78
N GLY A 62 0.80 4.71 0.44
CA GLY A 62 1.67 5.88 0.56
C GLY A 62 0.91 7.15 0.25
N PHE A 63 1.59 8.28 0.41
CA PHE A 63 1.08 9.61 0.13
C PHE A 63 1.89 10.27 -1.01
N PRO A 64 1.30 11.25 -1.72
CA PRO A 64 2.03 12.02 -2.73
C PRO A 64 3.22 12.76 -2.11
N MET A 65 4.41 12.57 -2.69
CA MET A 65 5.61 13.31 -2.29
C MET A 65 6.45 13.72 -3.50
N ARG A 66 7.28 14.75 -3.31
CA ARG A 66 8.28 15.21 -4.29
C ARG A 66 9.68 15.11 -3.70
N TYR A 67 10.63 14.84 -4.59
CA TYR A 67 12.06 14.75 -4.27
C TYR A 67 12.40 13.63 -3.28
N SER A 68 11.72 12.48 -3.35
CA SER A 68 12.10 11.28 -2.60
C SER A 68 13.59 10.97 -2.78
N HIS A 69 14.29 10.64 -1.69
CA HIS A 69 15.75 10.45 -1.61
C HIS A 69 16.61 11.72 -1.77
N SER A 70 16.01 12.92 -1.75
CA SER A 70 16.75 14.18 -1.63
C SER A 70 17.03 14.52 -0.16
N ALA A 71 18.02 15.37 0.09
CA ALA A 71 18.23 15.98 1.40
C ALA A 71 17.04 16.86 1.86
N ARG A 72 16.16 17.25 0.92
CA ARG A 72 14.92 17.96 1.18
C ARG A 72 13.78 17.33 0.41
N GLU A 73 12.87 16.71 1.13
CA GLU A 73 11.65 16.11 0.61
C GLU A 73 10.47 17.05 0.86
N MET A 74 9.41 16.91 0.07
CA MET A 74 8.19 17.71 0.21
C MET A 74 6.96 16.83 0.09
N CYS A 75 5.99 17.05 0.95
CA CYS A 75 4.68 16.42 0.95
C CYS A 75 3.63 17.44 1.43
N GLU A 76 2.36 17.08 1.32
CA GLU A 76 1.25 17.81 1.92
C GLU A 76 0.90 17.14 3.26
N LEU A 77 0.67 17.92 4.31
CA LEU A 77 0.54 17.37 5.67
C LEU A 77 -0.81 16.69 5.90
N ALA A 78 -1.89 17.20 5.31
CA ALA A 78 -3.19 16.57 5.35
C ALA A 78 -3.20 15.19 4.65
N ASP A 79 -2.38 14.98 3.61
CA ASP A 79 -2.19 13.64 3.01
C ASP A 79 -1.57 12.64 4.02
N LEU A 80 -0.65 13.08 4.88
CA LEU A 80 -0.09 12.24 5.95
C LEU A 80 -1.13 11.96 7.04
N GLU A 81 -1.85 12.99 7.48
CA GLU A 81 -2.91 12.87 8.49
C GLU A 81 -4.01 11.91 8.02
N ALA A 82 -4.44 12.04 6.76
CA ALA A 82 -5.41 11.15 6.13
C ALA A 82 -4.92 9.71 6.04
N LEU A 83 -3.64 9.49 5.67
CA LEU A 83 -3.05 8.15 5.65
C LEU A 83 -3.02 7.53 7.05
N VAL A 84 -2.67 8.29 8.09
CA VAL A 84 -2.67 7.81 9.47
C VAL A 84 -4.08 7.43 9.91
N ALA A 85 -5.08 8.28 9.66
CA ALA A 85 -6.47 8.00 9.99
C ALA A 85 -6.98 6.73 9.30
N LEU A 86 -6.68 6.57 8.01
CA LEU A 86 -7.03 5.37 7.25
C LEU A 86 -6.40 4.09 7.85
N LEU A 87 -5.11 4.14 8.18
CA LEU A 87 -4.40 2.99 8.74
C LEU A 87 -4.95 2.60 10.11
N ASP A 88 -5.24 3.57 10.98
CA ASP A 88 -5.80 3.32 12.31
C ASP A 88 -7.17 2.64 12.22
N ALA A 89 -8.07 3.19 11.41
CA ALA A 89 -9.40 2.61 11.18
C ALA A 89 -9.34 1.21 10.53
N ALA A 90 -8.46 1.03 9.53
CA ALA A 90 -8.33 -0.24 8.82
C ALA A 90 -7.76 -1.34 9.72
N VAL A 91 -6.71 -1.04 10.50
CA VAL A 91 -6.10 -1.99 11.44
C VAL A 91 -7.10 -2.38 12.53
N GLY A 92 -7.88 -1.41 13.05
CA GLY A 92 -8.95 -1.68 14.02
C GLY A 92 -10.04 -2.63 13.49
N SER A 93 -10.19 -2.74 12.17
CA SER A 93 -11.16 -3.61 11.51
C SER A 93 -10.63 -5.04 11.26
N ILE A 94 -9.34 -5.31 11.51
CA ILE A 94 -8.75 -6.66 11.37
C ILE A 94 -9.08 -7.48 12.62
N GLY A 95 -10.08 -8.35 12.51
CA GLY A 95 -10.48 -9.29 13.56
C GLY A 95 -10.03 -10.74 13.30
N ALA A 96 -10.37 -11.64 14.23
CA ALA A 96 -10.05 -13.07 14.14
C ALA A 96 -10.62 -13.79 12.90
N GLY A 97 -11.64 -13.22 12.26
CA GLY A 97 -12.23 -13.75 11.03
C GLY A 97 -11.69 -13.13 9.74
N PHE A 98 -10.62 -12.33 9.80
CA PHE A 98 -10.03 -11.71 8.62
C PHE A 98 -9.15 -12.71 7.86
N GLU A 99 -9.70 -13.25 6.77
CA GLU A 99 -9.03 -14.25 5.94
C GLU A 99 -8.03 -13.64 4.95
N LEU A 100 -6.81 -14.18 4.96
CA LEU A 100 -5.71 -13.80 4.05
C LEU A 100 -5.43 -14.85 2.99
N ILE A 101 -6.38 -15.74 2.75
CA ILE A 101 -6.27 -16.78 1.72
C ILE A 101 -6.64 -16.18 0.36
N ARG A 102 -5.77 -16.35 -0.64
CA ARG A 102 -6.09 -16.07 -2.05
C ARG A 102 -6.77 -17.30 -2.66
N HIS A 103 -8.01 -17.16 -3.13
CA HIS A 103 -8.72 -18.17 -3.92
C HIS A 103 -8.35 -18.10 -5.40
#